data_AF-A0A7C4J8I9-F1
#
_entry.id   AF-A0A7C4J8I9-F1
#
_cell.length_a   1.000
_cell.length_b   1.000
_cell.length_c   1.000
_cell.angle_alpha   90.00
_cell.angle_beta   90.00
_cell.angle_gamma   90.00
#
_symmetry.space_group_name_H-M   'P 1'
#
loop_
_entity.id
_entity.type
_entity.pdbx_description
1 polymer ?
#
loop_
_entity_poly.entity_id
_entity_poly.type
_entity_poly.pdbx_seq_one_letter_code
_entity_poly.pdbx_strand_id
1 'polypeptide(L)'
;MAHHAAFMTFVIVEAGCRFASCRGAKPAVWRIRFGRPCARLTAQFVQRGEFQMSTTTSQVDPVSHEVHMPAALARLLQIALVILMPVVLVLGAVRLLATDQYLAIEYNRSDFPPDGFGFDYADRLNYASATVRYMRDGLSLNTLADLQWAGQPLYNERELGHMQDVQNVYQATSLVWMLALNLVLLVAFALGWRRENRTALAVGLKRGGLLTAGLVGGVAVLAVIGWQLWFDTFHRLFFAPGTWLFNASDALIRLVPEKFWFDTALSLAGLSLVGGLLVALSGWYLQRRLSASS
;
A
#
# COMPACT_ATOMS: atom_id res chain seq x y z
N MET A 1 -34.87 -52.83 64.34
CA MET A 1 -35.36 -51.45 64.18
C MET A 1 -34.17 -50.57 63.84
N ALA A 2 -34.00 -50.22 62.57
CA ALA A 2 -32.92 -49.38 62.08
C ALA A 2 -33.53 -48.43 61.03
N HIS A 3 -33.77 -47.17 61.41
CA HIS A 3 -34.16 -46.12 60.48
C HIS A 3 -32.90 -45.44 59.97
N HIS A 4 -32.54 -45.71 58.71
CA HIS A 4 -31.56 -44.92 57.96
C HIS A 4 -32.24 -43.64 57.45
N ALA A 5 -31.71 -42.49 57.84
CA ALA A 5 -31.98 -41.21 57.22
C ALA A 5 -31.27 -41.16 55.86
N ALA A 6 -32.02 -40.99 54.77
CA ALA A 6 -31.45 -40.74 53.45
C ALA A 6 -31.42 -39.22 53.20
N PHE A 7 -30.24 -38.62 53.37
CA PHE A 7 -29.93 -37.32 52.80
C PHE A 7 -29.63 -37.50 51.31
N MET A 8 -30.38 -36.82 50.44
CA MET A 8 -30.07 -36.76 49.02
C MET A 8 -29.47 -35.38 48.73
N THR A 9 -28.15 -35.32 48.63
CA THR A 9 -27.40 -34.14 48.18
C THR A 9 -27.26 -34.22 46.67
N PHE A 10 -27.95 -33.35 45.92
CA PHE A 10 -27.62 -33.12 44.52
C PHE A 10 -26.60 -31.98 44.44
N VAL A 11 -25.40 -32.30 43.97
CA VAL A 11 -24.39 -31.34 43.54
C VAL A 11 -24.49 -31.25 42.03
N ILE A 12 -24.96 -30.12 41.51
CA ILE A 12 -24.75 -29.74 40.11
C ILE A 12 -23.97 -28.42 40.15
N VAL A 13 -22.71 -28.50 39.76
CA VAL A 13 -21.83 -27.34 39.56
C VAL A 13 -21.93 -26.98 38.09
N GLU A 14 -22.73 -25.96 37.76
CA GLU A 14 -22.42 -25.04 36.66
C GLU A 14 -23.26 -23.76 36.80
N ALA A 15 -22.63 -22.62 36.48
CA ALA A 15 -23.18 -21.26 36.52
C ALA A 15 -23.54 -20.66 37.90
N GLY A 16 -22.51 -20.26 38.66
CA GLY A 16 -22.44 -18.91 39.26
C GLY A 16 -23.52 -18.43 40.25
N CYS A 17 -24.41 -19.27 40.78
CA CYS A 17 -25.41 -18.86 41.77
C CYS A 17 -25.01 -19.32 43.19
N ARG A 18 -24.77 -18.36 44.09
CA ARG A 18 -24.46 -18.65 45.50
C ARG A 18 -25.69 -19.14 46.26
N PHE A 19 -25.42 -20.03 47.21
CA PHE A 19 -26.31 -20.71 48.15
C PHE A 19 -27.45 -19.86 48.73
N ALA A 20 -28.62 -20.50 48.91
CA ALA A 20 -29.58 -20.14 49.95
C ALA A 20 -29.64 -21.28 50.98
N SER A 21 -29.35 -20.99 52.26
CA SER A 21 -29.57 -21.95 53.35
C SER A 21 -31.04 -21.94 53.74
N CYS A 22 -31.68 -23.11 53.85
CA CYS A 22 -33.07 -23.23 54.29
C CYS A 22 -33.14 -23.61 55.78
N ARG A 23 -33.82 -22.79 56.59
CA ARG A 23 -34.41 -23.19 57.89
C ARG A 23 -35.81 -22.61 57.99
N GLY A 24 -36.79 -23.43 58.38
CA GLY A 24 -38.14 -22.98 58.75
C GLY A 24 -39.24 -23.97 58.40
N ALA A 25 -40.10 -24.26 59.37
CA ALA A 25 -41.19 -25.24 59.30
C ALA A 25 -42.51 -24.61 58.85
N LYS A 26 -43.28 -25.40 58.09
CA LYS A 26 -44.68 -25.22 57.61
C LYS A 26 -44.88 -24.56 56.24
N PRO A 27 -45.92 -25.00 55.47
CA PRO A 27 -46.00 -24.77 54.04
C PRO A 27 -47.03 -23.68 53.73
N ALA A 28 -46.59 -22.44 53.49
CA ALA A 28 -47.38 -21.50 52.72
C ALA A 28 -46.53 -20.25 52.40
N VAL A 29 -46.34 -20.02 51.10
CA VAL A 29 -45.82 -18.79 50.50
C VAL A 29 -44.32 -18.51 50.71
N TRP A 30 -43.54 -18.88 49.70
CA TRP A 30 -42.18 -18.37 49.50
C TRP A 30 -42.21 -17.19 48.51
N ARG A 31 -41.64 -16.04 48.88
CA ARG A 31 -41.30 -14.98 47.92
C ARG A 31 -39.81 -15.02 47.63
N ILE A 32 -39.46 -15.35 46.39
CA ILE A 32 -38.08 -15.27 45.89
C ILE A 32 -37.95 -13.94 45.15
N ARG A 33 -36.99 -13.11 45.55
CA ARG A 33 -36.66 -11.85 44.84
C ARG A 33 -35.37 -12.10 44.04
N PHE A 34 -35.49 -12.18 42.71
CA PHE A 34 -34.34 -12.33 41.82
C PHE A 34 -33.77 -10.95 41.46
N GLY A 35 -32.45 -10.78 41.56
CA GLY A 35 -31.77 -9.50 41.31
C GLY A 35 -31.49 -9.17 39.84
N ARG A 36 -31.81 -10.07 38.89
CA ARG A 36 -31.71 -9.87 37.43
C ARG A 36 -32.76 -10.74 36.71
N PRO A 37 -33.26 -10.35 35.51
CA PRO A 37 -34.39 -11.03 34.88
C PRO A 37 -33.95 -12.42 34.38
N CYS A 38 -34.18 -13.44 35.19
CA CYS A 38 -34.20 -14.83 34.75
C CYS A 38 -35.60 -15.17 34.25
N ALA A 39 -35.64 -16.01 33.22
CA ALA A 39 -36.80 -16.46 32.46
C ALA A 39 -38.13 -16.54 33.23
N ARG A 40 -39.20 -16.12 32.58
CA ARG A 40 -40.59 -16.21 33.07
C ARG A 40 -40.98 -17.69 33.15
N LEU A 41 -40.83 -18.31 34.32
CA LEU A 41 -41.30 -19.67 34.59
C LEU A 41 -42.81 -19.63 34.90
N THR A 42 -43.63 -20.02 33.94
CA THR A 42 -45.04 -20.39 34.17
C THR A 42 -45.11 -21.87 34.53
N ALA A 43 -45.43 -22.18 35.78
CA ALA A 43 -45.74 -23.55 36.19
C ALA A 43 -47.24 -23.82 36.01
N GLN A 44 -47.60 -24.74 35.12
CA GLN A 44 -48.95 -25.33 35.06
C GLN A 44 -48.93 -26.67 35.81
N PHE A 45 -49.87 -26.83 36.74
CA PHE A 45 -50.11 -28.09 37.44
C PHE A 45 -50.96 -29.01 36.55
N VAL A 46 -50.39 -30.14 36.10
CA VAL A 46 -51.13 -31.22 35.45
C VAL A 46 -51.19 -32.41 36.42
N GLN A 47 -52.41 -32.89 36.68
CA GLN A 47 -52.66 -34.07 37.50
C GLN A 47 -52.09 -35.33 36.84
N ARG A 48 -51.36 -36.12 37.64
CA ARG A 48 -51.01 -37.56 37.49
C ARG A 48 -50.40 -38.01 36.15
N GLY A 49 -49.15 -38.47 36.25
CA GLY A 49 -48.54 -39.39 35.30
C GLY A 49 -47.46 -38.74 34.45
N GLU A 50 -46.22 -39.17 34.66
CA GLU A 50 -45.03 -38.93 33.84
C GLU A 50 -44.57 -37.47 33.68
N PHE A 51 -43.51 -37.13 34.42
CA PHE A 51 -42.80 -35.86 34.27
C PHE A 51 -41.88 -35.93 33.04
N GLN A 52 -42.38 -35.57 31.87
CA GLN A 52 -41.52 -35.19 30.75
C GLN A 52 -41.18 -33.70 30.85
N MET A 53 -39.95 -33.41 31.23
CA MET A 53 -39.39 -32.07 31.21
C MET A 53 -39.03 -31.71 29.76
N SER A 54 -39.96 -31.11 29.02
CA SER A 54 -39.63 -30.49 27.74
C SER A 54 -39.06 -29.09 28.00
N THR A 55 -37.74 -28.98 28.01
CA THR A 55 -37.05 -27.69 27.95
C THR A 55 -37.09 -27.18 26.51
N THR A 56 -38.08 -26.34 26.19
CA THR A 56 -37.99 -25.49 24.99
C THR A 56 -37.04 -24.35 25.31
N THR A 57 -35.75 -24.60 25.15
CA THR A 57 -34.74 -23.53 25.11
C THR A 57 -34.97 -22.76 23.82
N SER A 58 -35.66 -21.63 23.89
CA SER A 58 -35.60 -20.65 22.81
C SER A 58 -34.16 -20.15 22.76
N GLN A 59 -33.34 -20.74 21.88
CA GLN A 59 -32.04 -20.18 21.54
C GLN A 59 -32.31 -18.86 20.85
N VAL A 60 -32.16 -17.77 21.60
CA VAL A 60 -31.90 -16.47 20.99
C VAL A 60 -30.45 -16.54 20.53
N ASP A 61 -30.24 -17.00 19.30
CA ASP A 61 -28.94 -16.93 18.67
C ASP A 61 -28.49 -15.47 18.73
N PRO A 62 -27.30 -15.17 19.30
CA PRO A 62 -26.75 -13.84 19.17
C PRO A 62 -26.55 -13.61 17.67
N VAL A 63 -27.30 -12.67 17.10
CA VAL A 63 -27.10 -12.23 15.72
C VAL A 63 -25.73 -11.55 15.67
N SER A 64 -24.68 -12.36 15.51
CA SER A 64 -23.38 -11.86 15.08
C SER A 64 -23.59 -11.40 13.65
N HIS A 65 -23.77 -10.09 13.46
CA HIS A 65 -23.63 -9.48 12.14
C HIS A 65 -22.15 -9.60 11.73
N GLU A 66 -21.78 -10.78 11.24
CA GLU A 66 -20.56 -11.02 10.52
C GLU A 66 -20.61 -10.15 9.25
N VAL A 67 -20.02 -8.96 9.32
CA VAL A 67 -19.89 -8.06 8.17
C VAL A 67 -18.94 -8.70 7.17
N HIS A 68 -19.51 -9.46 6.24
CA HIS A 68 -18.80 -10.03 5.10
C HIS A 68 -18.64 -8.98 4.02
N MET A 69 -17.46 -8.96 3.37
CA MET A 69 -17.24 -8.08 2.24
C MET A 69 -18.07 -8.57 1.05
N PRO A 70 -18.90 -7.72 0.41
CA PRO A 70 -19.59 -8.11 -0.81
C PRO A 70 -18.58 -8.51 -1.89
N ALA A 71 -18.84 -9.60 -2.62
CA ALA A 71 -17.93 -10.10 -3.66
C ALA A 71 -17.59 -9.03 -4.72
N ALA A 72 -18.56 -8.17 -5.06
CA ALA A 72 -18.36 -7.05 -5.97
C ALA A 72 -17.34 -6.03 -5.43
N LEU A 73 -17.40 -5.72 -4.13
CA LEU A 73 -16.44 -4.81 -3.49
C LEU A 73 -15.04 -5.44 -3.46
N ALA A 74 -14.92 -6.70 -3.06
CA ALA A 74 -13.63 -7.42 -3.09
C ALA A 74 -13.02 -7.43 -4.49
N ARG A 75 -13.84 -7.61 -5.53
CA ARG A 75 -13.40 -7.56 -6.92
C ARG A 75 -12.95 -6.17 -7.35
N LEU A 76 -13.68 -5.12 -6.96
CA LEU A 76 -13.32 -3.73 -7.26
C LEU A 76 -11.99 -3.36 -6.60
N LEU A 77 -11.81 -3.71 -5.32
CA LEU A 77 -10.56 -3.52 -4.59
C LEU A 77 -9.39 -4.28 -5.22
N GLN A 78 -9.62 -5.52 -5.67
CA GLN A 78 -8.62 -6.29 -6.41
C GLN A 78 -8.21 -5.57 -7.70
N ILE A 79 -9.17 -5.08 -8.49
CA ILE A 79 -8.89 -4.36 -9.74
C ILE A 79 -8.11 -3.07 -9.45
N ALA A 80 -8.49 -2.34 -8.40
CA ALA A 80 -7.76 -1.15 -7.97
C ALA A 80 -6.29 -1.48 -7.66
N LEU A 81 -6.00 -2.58 -6.94
CA LEU A 81 -4.61 -3.02 -6.72
C LEU A 81 -3.87 -3.29 -8.04
N VAL A 82 -4.52 -3.95 -9.00
CA VAL A 82 -3.87 -4.26 -10.30
C VAL A 82 -3.50 -2.98 -11.04
N ILE A 83 -4.41 -2.00 -11.08
CA ILE A 83 -4.22 -0.75 -11.83
C ILE A 83 -3.23 0.20 -11.14
N LEU A 84 -3.24 0.26 -9.80
CA LEU A 84 -2.38 1.15 -9.04
C LEU A 84 -0.94 0.64 -8.92
N MET A 85 -0.71 -0.66 -9.05
CA MET A 85 0.63 -1.24 -8.88
C MET A 85 1.67 -0.67 -9.85
N PRO A 86 1.41 -0.54 -11.18
CA PRO A 86 2.33 0.14 -12.09
C PRO A 86 2.67 1.56 -11.66
N VAL A 87 1.68 2.34 -11.21
CA VAL A 87 1.89 3.74 -10.78
C VAL A 87 2.82 3.81 -9.57
N VAL A 88 2.58 2.98 -8.55
CA VAL A 88 3.38 2.97 -7.31
C VAL A 88 4.81 2.52 -7.59
N LEU A 89 5.01 1.49 -8.41
CA LEU A 89 6.34 0.95 -8.68
C LEU A 89 7.16 1.87 -9.58
N VAL A 90 6.56 2.41 -10.64
CA VAL A 90 7.26 3.31 -11.59
C VAL A 90 7.61 4.64 -10.94
N LEU A 91 6.64 5.33 -10.34
CA LEU A 91 6.92 6.62 -9.69
C LEU A 91 7.75 6.44 -8.41
N GLY A 92 7.68 5.27 -7.77
CA GLY A 92 8.60 4.90 -6.69
C GLY A 92 10.05 4.81 -7.17
N ALA A 93 10.29 4.19 -8.33
CA ALA A 93 11.62 4.13 -8.93
C ALA A 93 12.14 5.52 -9.30
N VAL A 94 11.31 6.41 -9.85
CA VAL A 94 11.69 7.82 -10.11
C VAL A 94 12.23 8.48 -8.84
N ARG A 95 11.55 8.32 -7.71
CA ARG A 95 11.96 8.91 -6.44
C ARG A 95 13.27 8.33 -5.88
N LEU A 96 13.53 7.04 -6.11
CA LEU A 96 14.80 6.41 -5.72
C LEU A 96 15.98 6.94 -6.55
N LEU A 97 15.73 7.27 -7.82
CA LEU A 97 16.75 7.79 -8.75
C LEU A 97 16.95 9.31 -8.63
N ALA A 98 15.98 10.06 -8.11
CA ALA A 98 16.09 11.49 -7.87
C ALA A 98 16.91 11.83 -6.60
N THR A 99 18.15 11.34 -6.54
CA THR A 99 19.02 11.43 -5.37
C THR A 99 20.48 11.73 -5.72
N ASP A 100 21.19 12.37 -4.80
CA ASP A 100 22.62 12.69 -4.93
C ASP A 100 23.47 11.40 -5.06
N GLN A 101 23.02 10.30 -4.44
CA GLN A 101 23.66 8.98 -4.55
C GLN A 101 23.61 8.45 -5.98
N TYR A 102 22.46 8.58 -6.66
CA TYR A 102 22.34 8.11 -8.03
C TYR A 102 23.17 8.98 -8.99
N LEU A 103 23.22 10.30 -8.78
CA LEU A 103 24.14 11.18 -9.52
C LEU A 103 25.60 10.73 -9.37
N ALA A 104 26.04 10.46 -8.14
CA ALA A 104 27.41 9.99 -7.88
C ALA A 104 27.70 8.65 -8.55
N ILE A 105 26.74 7.71 -8.55
CA ILE A 105 26.87 6.42 -9.26
C ILE A 105 27.08 6.66 -10.75
N GLU A 106 26.23 7.48 -11.38
CA GLU A 106 26.28 7.73 -12.82
C GLU A 106 27.55 8.48 -13.24
N TYR A 107 27.95 9.52 -12.50
CA TYR A 107 29.15 10.29 -12.81
C TYR A 107 30.45 9.51 -12.62
N ASN A 108 30.43 8.44 -11.82
CA ASN A 108 31.60 7.57 -11.61
C ASN A 108 31.66 6.40 -12.61
N ARG A 109 30.76 6.33 -13.59
CA ARG A 109 30.82 5.30 -14.62
C ARG A 109 31.94 5.61 -15.61
N SER A 110 32.66 4.56 -16.01
CA SER A 110 33.79 4.69 -16.95
C SER A 110 33.38 5.18 -18.35
N ASP A 111 32.11 4.99 -18.71
CA ASP A 111 31.55 5.39 -20.00
C ASP A 111 30.79 6.73 -19.94
N PHE A 112 30.74 7.41 -18.79
CA PHE A 112 30.09 8.71 -18.67
C PHE A 112 30.90 9.79 -19.39
N PRO A 113 30.30 10.60 -20.29
CA PRO A 113 31.07 11.51 -21.12
C PRO A 113 31.67 12.64 -20.28
N PRO A 114 32.95 13.03 -20.53
CA PRO A 114 33.52 14.22 -19.94
C PRO A 114 32.77 15.47 -20.44
N ASP A 115 32.76 16.55 -19.65
CA ASP A 115 32.23 17.83 -20.12
C ASP A 115 33.23 18.50 -21.06
N GLY A 116 32.79 18.81 -22.28
CA GLY A 116 33.62 19.47 -23.30
C GLY A 116 33.88 20.95 -23.04
N PHE A 117 33.22 21.54 -22.03
CA PHE A 117 33.21 22.98 -21.75
C PHE A 117 33.84 23.34 -20.39
N GLY A 118 34.36 22.35 -19.65
CA GLY A 118 35.26 22.59 -18.52
C GLY A 118 34.73 22.28 -17.12
N PHE A 119 33.50 21.78 -16.94
CA PHE A 119 33.10 21.24 -15.65
C PHE A 119 33.92 20.00 -15.32
N ASP A 120 34.54 19.99 -14.15
CA ASP A 120 35.11 18.76 -13.61
C ASP A 120 34.04 17.92 -12.90
N TYR A 121 34.43 16.77 -12.34
CA TYR A 121 33.52 15.91 -11.60
C TYR A 121 32.86 16.61 -10.41
N ALA A 122 33.61 17.42 -9.66
CA ALA A 122 33.13 18.08 -8.45
C ALA A 122 32.11 19.17 -8.80
N ASP A 123 32.37 19.95 -9.84
CA ASP A 123 31.44 20.92 -10.41
C ASP A 123 30.12 20.23 -10.77
N ARG A 124 30.19 19.15 -11.57
CA ARG A 124 28.98 18.44 -12.03
C ARG A 124 28.18 17.89 -10.86
N LEU A 125 28.85 17.22 -9.92
CA LEU A 125 28.17 16.66 -8.76
C LEU A 125 27.53 17.75 -7.90
N ASN A 126 28.22 18.86 -7.66
CA ASN A 126 27.69 19.96 -6.86
C ASN A 126 26.45 20.59 -7.50
N TYR A 127 26.55 21.02 -8.76
CA TYR A 127 25.47 21.71 -9.45
C TYR A 127 24.29 20.78 -9.76
N ALA A 128 24.53 19.55 -10.23
CA ALA A 128 23.44 18.61 -10.48
C ALA A 128 22.71 18.22 -9.19
N SER A 129 23.43 18.09 -8.07
CA SER A 129 22.79 17.83 -6.78
C SER A 129 21.94 19.02 -6.33
N ALA A 130 22.39 20.25 -6.54
CA ALA A 130 21.58 21.44 -6.27
C ALA A 130 20.28 21.45 -7.11
N THR A 131 20.38 21.06 -8.38
CA THR A 131 19.26 20.98 -9.32
C THR A 131 18.27 19.87 -8.98
N VAL A 132 18.77 18.68 -8.60
CA VAL A 132 17.93 17.58 -8.10
C VAL A 132 17.23 17.98 -6.81
N ARG A 133 17.92 18.63 -5.86
CA ARG A 133 17.31 19.13 -4.62
C ARG A 133 16.25 20.19 -4.87
N TYR A 134 16.51 21.16 -5.76
CA TYR A 134 15.53 22.17 -6.16
C TYR A 134 14.22 21.51 -6.64
N MET A 135 14.32 20.58 -7.58
CA MET A 135 13.16 19.89 -8.14
C MET A 135 12.46 19.03 -7.07
N ARG A 136 13.24 18.25 -6.30
CA ARG A 136 12.72 17.27 -5.35
C ARG A 136 12.05 17.90 -4.15
N ASP A 137 12.68 18.94 -3.59
CA ASP A 137 12.30 19.55 -2.32
C ASP A 137 11.39 20.78 -2.53
N GLY A 138 11.07 21.13 -3.80
CA GLY A 138 10.13 22.20 -4.14
C GLY A 138 10.67 23.59 -3.78
N LEU A 139 11.97 23.82 -3.98
CA LEU A 139 12.63 25.06 -3.61
C LEU A 139 12.27 26.20 -4.57
N SER A 140 12.55 27.44 -4.16
CA SER A 140 12.36 28.62 -5.01
C SER A 140 13.29 28.58 -6.21
N LEU A 141 12.84 29.10 -7.37
CA LEU A 141 13.66 29.19 -8.59
C LEU A 141 14.95 30.00 -8.37
N ASN A 142 14.95 30.95 -7.43
CA ASN A 142 16.13 31.71 -7.05
C ASN A 142 17.29 30.81 -6.59
N THR A 143 16.99 29.64 -6.00
CA THR A 143 18.03 28.65 -5.62
C THR A 143 18.85 28.18 -6.82
N LEU A 144 18.28 28.16 -8.03
CA LEU A 144 19.02 27.88 -9.26
C LEU A 144 19.53 29.14 -9.93
N ALA A 145 18.76 30.22 -9.94
CA ALA A 145 19.14 31.48 -10.58
C ALA A 145 20.38 32.12 -9.94
N ASP A 146 20.58 31.91 -8.63
CA ASP A 146 21.71 32.44 -7.89
C ASP A 146 23.00 31.60 -8.04
N LEU A 147 22.93 30.41 -8.66
CA LEU A 147 24.10 29.59 -8.92
C LEU A 147 24.99 30.25 -9.96
N GLN A 148 26.29 30.24 -9.72
CA GLN A 148 27.28 30.79 -10.63
C GLN A 148 28.40 29.80 -10.91
N TRP A 149 28.96 29.89 -12.11
CA TRP A 149 30.18 29.22 -12.50
C TRP A 149 31.06 30.18 -13.30
N ALA A 150 32.36 30.22 -12.99
CA ALA A 150 33.32 31.15 -13.58
C ALA A 150 32.88 32.64 -13.54
N GLY A 151 32.16 33.05 -12.47
CA GLY A 151 31.69 34.43 -12.28
C GLY A 151 30.49 34.84 -13.14
N GLN A 152 29.82 33.89 -13.79
CA GLN A 152 28.59 34.10 -14.56
C GLN A 152 27.45 33.24 -14.00
N PRO A 153 26.17 33.62 -14.21
CA PRO A 153 25.04 32.75 -13.90
C PRO A 153 25.21 31.38 -14.55
N LEU A 154 24.98 30.31 -13.77
CA LEU A 154 25.11 28.94 -14.24
C LEU A 154 24.06 28.61 -15.31
N TYR A 155 22.80 28.95 -15.02
CA TYR A 155 21.65 28.70 -15.88
C TYR A 155 21.19 29.97 -16.57
N ASN A 156 20.88 29.87 -17.86
CA ASN A 156 20.18 30.93 -18.58
C ASN A 156 18.66 30.88 -18.34
N GLU A 157 17.94 31.92 -18.78
CA GLU A 157 16.49 32.05 -18.57
C GLU A 157 15.67 30.87 -19.14
N ARG A 158 16.11 30.27 -20.26
CA ARG A 158 15.41 29.13 -20.86
C ARG A 158 15.57 27.87 -19.99
N GLU A 159 16.76 27.64 -19.47
CA GLU A 159 17.05 26.51 -18.58
C GLU A 159 16.27 26.66 -17.26
N LEU A 160 16.20 27.88 -16.71
CA LEU A 160 15.41 28.17 -15.51
C LEU A 160 13.91 27.92 -15.74
N GLY A 161 13.36 28.39 -16.88
CA GLY A 161 11.97 28.12 -17.24
C GLY A 161 11.67 26.62 -17.35
N HIS A 162 12.54 25.87 -18.01
CA HIS A 162 12.40 24.42 -18.10
C HIS A 162 12.51 23.72 -16.75
N MET A 163 13.45 24.13 -15.90
CA MET A 163 13.58 23.57 -14.57
C MET A 163 12.34 23.83 -13.71
N GLN A 164 11.67 24.97 -13.88
CA GLN A 164 10.39 25.24 -13.22
C GLN A 164 9.29 24.27 -13.69
N ASP A 165 9.20 23.98 -15.00
CA ASP A 165 8.27 22.98 -15.53
C ASP A 165 8.59 21.58 -14.98
N VAL A 166 9.86 21.19 -14.97
CA VAL A 166 10.33 19.91 -14.42
C VAL A 166 9.98 19.77 -12.93
N GLN A 167 10.16 20.83 -12.13
CA GLN A 167 9.74 20.85 -10.73
C GLN A 167 8.23 20.63 -10.61
N ASN A 168 7.41 21.31 -11.41
CA ASN A 168 5.95 21.14 -11.38
C ASN A 168 5.54 19.69 -11.68
N VAL A 169 6.13 19.08 -12.70
CA VAL A 169 5.88 17.67 -13.06
C VAL A 169 6.33 16.72 -11.93
N TYR A 170 7.51 16.94 -11.36
CA TYR A 170 8.03 16.10 -10.29
C TYR A 170 7.17 16.20 -9.01
N GLN A 171 6.75 17.40 -8.63
CA GLN A 171 5.90 17.61 -7.46
C GLN A 171 4.49 17.01 -7.67
N ALA A 172 3.90 17.19 -8.85
CA ALA A 172 2.62 16.60 -9.20
C ALA A 172 2.66 15.06 -9.19
N THR A 173 3.66 14.47 -9.84
CA THR A 173 3.84 13.00 -9.84
C THR A 173 4.19 12.45 -8.46
N SER A 174 4.92 13.21 -7.64
CA SER A 174 5.17 12.86 -6.24
C SER A 174 3.88 12.81 -5.41
N LEU A 175 2.97 13.76 -5.59
CA LEU A 175 1.66 13.74 -4.95
C LEU A 175 0.84 12.53 -5.40
N VAL A 176 0.77 12.27 -6.71
CA VAL A 176 0.09 11.10 -7.27
C VAL A 176 0.63 9.81 -6.68
N TRP A 177 1.96 9.67 -6.59
CA TRP A 177 2.59 8.50 -5.99
C TRP A 177 2.22 8.32 -4.52
N MET A 178 2.26 9.39 -3.72
CA MET A 178 1.88 9.32 -2.30
C MET A 178 0.42 8.87 -2.13
N LEU A 179 -0.50 9.42 -2.91
CA LEU A 179 -1.91 9.05 -2.87
C LEU A 179 -2.11 7.59 -3.32
N ALA A 180 -1.47 7.18 -4.42
CA ALA A 180 -1.55 5.82 -4.94
C ALA A 180 -0.96 4.80 -3.96
N LEU A 181 0.17 5.10 -3.33
CA LEU A 181 0.79 4.22 -2.32
C LEU A 181 -0.13 4.05 -1.11
N ASN A 182 -0.64 5.14 -0.54
CA ASN A 182 -1.57 5.06 0.59
C ASN A 182 -2.83 4.26 0.24
N LEU A 183 -3.37 4.44 -0.97
CA LEU A 183 -4.51 3.69 -1.43
C LEU A 183 -4.18 2.20 -1.61
N VAL A 184 -3.04 1.85 -2.20
CA VAL A 184 -2.59 0.45 -2.30
C VAL A 184 -2.44 -0.19 -0.93
N LEU A 185 -1.84 0.51 0.04
CA LEU A 185 -1.69 0.01 1.41
C LEU A 185 -3.05 -0.19 2.10
N LEU A 186 -3.97 0.76 1.98
CA LEU A 186 -5.32 0.67 2.53
C LEU A 186 -6.11 -0.50 1.91
N VAL A 187 -6.05 -0.65 0.59
CA VAL A 187 -6.74 -1.74 -0.12
C VAL A 187 -6.13 -3.10 0.23
N ALA A 188 -4.79 -3.18 0.29
CA ALA A 188 -4.08 -4.39 0.68
C ALA A 188 -4.44 -4.80 2.12
N PHE A 189 -4.51 -3.83 3.03
CA PHE A 189 -4.97 -4.04 4.40
C PHE A 189 -6.41 -4.55 4.46
N ALA A 190 -7.34 -3.89 3.76
CA ALA A 190 -8.75 -4.26 3.74
C ALA A 190 -8.97 -5.70 3.22
N LEU A 191 -8.28 -6.09 2.13
CA LEU A 191 -8.35 -7.45 1.59
C LEU A 191 -7.57 -8.48 2.42
N GLY A 192 -6.52 -8.07 3.13
CA GLY A 192 -5.68 -8.94 3.96
C GLY A 192 -6.27 -9.28 5.32
N TRP A 193 -7.16 -8.42 5.83
CA TRP A 193 -7.70 -8.47 7.19
C TRP A 193 -8.46 -9.78 7.48
N ARG A 194 -9.46 -10.11 6.65
CA ARG A 194 -10.25 -11.35 6.77
C ARG A 194 -9.70 -12.44 5.85
N ARG A 195 -9.63 -13.68 6.35
CA ARG A 195 -9.08 -14.83 5.59
C ARG A 195 -9.78 -15.06 4.24
N GLU A 196 -11.10 -14.89 4.18
CA GLU A 196 -11.92 -15.05 2.97
C GLU A 196 -11.48 -14.14 1.80
N ASN A 197 -10.94 -12.95 2.09
CA ASN A 197 -10.57 -11.95 1.09
C ASN A 197 -9.11 -12.06 0.65
N ARG A 198 -8.28 -12.84 1.35
CA ARG A 198 -6.83 -12.94 1.08
C ARG A 198 -6.51 -13.48 -0.30
N THR A 199 -7.40 -14.30 -0.87
CA THR A 199 -7.26 -14.77 -2.26
C THR A 199 -7.36 -13.59 -3.24
N ALA A 200 -8.26 -12.64 -3.01
CA ALA A 200 -8.36 -11.44 -3.84
C ALA A 200 -7.10 -10.57 -3.73
N LEU A 201 -6.55 -10.39 -2.52
CA LEU A 201 -5.25 -9.72 -2.32
C LEU A 201 -4.14 -10.41 -3.12
N ALA A 202 -3.99 -11.73 -2.97
CA ALA A 202 -2.95 -12.51 -3.63
C ALA A 202 -3.02 -12.40 -5.15
N VAL A 203 -4.22 -12.50 -5.72
CA VAL A 203 -4.46 -12.34 -7.16
C VAL A 203 -4.20 -10.90 -7.61
N GLY A 204 -4.59 -9.90 -6.82
CA GLY A 204 -4.35 -8.49 -7.07
C GLY A 204 -2.85 -8.18 -7.16
N LEU A 205 -2.07 -8.60 -6.17
CA LEU A 205 -0.61 -8.46 -6.17
C LEU A 205 0.02 -9.18 -7.35
N LYS A 206 -0.34 -10.45 -7.58
CA LYS A 206 0.19 -11.25 -8.69
C LYS A 206 -0.03 -10.56 -10.04
N ARG A 207 -1.27 -10.17 -10.34
CA ARG A 207 -1.64 -9.57 -11.62
C ARG A 207 -1.12 -8.15 -11.77
N GLY A 208 -1.13 -7.35 -10.69
CA GLY A 208 -0.58 -6.00 -10.67
C GLY A 208 0.92 -6.02 -10.96
N GLY A 209 1.68 -6.88 -10.29
CA GLY A 209 3.12 -7.03 -10.53
C GLY A 209 3.44 -7.50 -11.95
N LEU A 210 2.70 -8.48 -12.48
CA LEU A 210 2.85 -8.92 -13.88
C LEU A 210 2.48 -7.83 -14.89
N LEU A 211 1.43 -7.05 -14.61
CA LEU A 211 1.03 -5.92 -15.44
C LEU A 211 2.15 -4.87 -15.47
N THR A 212 2.71 -4.50 -14.32
CA THR A 212 3.85 -3.59 -14.24
C THR A 212 5.02 -4.10 -15.06
N ALA A 213 5.43 -5.36 -14.85
CA ALA A 213 6.56 -5.95 -15.57
C ALA A 213 6.34 -5.97 -17.09
N GLY A 214 5.12 -6.31 -17.54
CA GLY A 214 4.76 -6.31 -18.96
C GLY A 214 4.78 -4.91 -19.58
N LEU A 215 4.14 -3.92 -18.93
CA LEU A 215 4.11 -2.54 -19.40
C LEU A 215 5.51 -1.93 -19.48
N VAL A 216 6.28 -2.05 -18.38
CA VAL A 216 7.64 -1.50 -18.30
C VAL A 216 8.56 -2.20 -19.28
N GLY A 217 8.52 -3.53 -19.36
CA GLY A 217 9.32 -4.29 -20.31
C GLY A 217 9.05 -3.89 -21.76
N GLY A 218 7.77 -3.71 -22.13
CA GLY A 218 7.39 -3.24 -23.46
C GLY A 218 7.91 -1.84 -23.76
N VAL A 219 7.69 -0.88 -22.86
CA VAL A 219 8.19 0.50 -23.03
C VAL A 219 9.71 0.56 -23.09
N ALA A 220 10.41 -0.22 -22.26
CA ALA A 220 11.87 -0.27 -22.25
C ALA A 220 12.45 -0.78 -23.58
N VAL A 221 11.86 -1.83 -24.18
CA VAL A 221 12.27 -2.33 -25.49
C VAL A 221 12.11 -1.25 -26.56
N LEU A 222 10.98 -0.54 -26.56
CA LEU A 222 10.74 0.56 -27.52
C LEU A 222 11.74 1.71 -27.32
N ALA A 223 12.04 2.07 -26.07
CA ALA A 223 13.00 3.12 -25.74
C ALA A 223 14.43 2.76 -26.19
N VAL A 224 14.85 1.50 -26.05
CA VAL A 224 16.18 1.05 -26.49
C VAL A 224 16.31 1.04 -28.02
N ILE A 225 15.28 0.60 -28.74
CA ILE A 225 15.30 0.52 -30.21
C ILE A 225 15.18 1.93 -30.84
N GLY A 226 14.41 2.81 -30.23
CA GLY A 226 14.04 4.11 -30.78
C GLY A 226 14.25 5.27 -29.82
N TRP A 227 15.44 5.37 -29.23
CA TRP A 227 15.74 6.33 -28.16
C TRP A 227 15.34 7.77 -28.49
N GLN A 228 15.74 8.29 -29.65
CA GLN A 228 15.47 9.67 -30.04
C GLN A 228 13.96 9.95 -30.14
N LEU A 229 13.19 9.04 -30.75
CA LEU A 229 11.74 9.16 -30.85
C LEU A 229 11.08 9.06 -29.47
N TRP A 230 11.55 8.14 -28.64
CA TRP A 230 11.03 7.95 -27.28
C TRP A 230 11.28 9.18 -26.41
N PHE A 231 12.49 9.71 -26.42
CA PHE A 231 12.90 10.88 -25.63
C PHE A 231 12.09 12.11 -26.04
N ASP A 232 11.98 12.41 -27.34
CA ASP A 232 11.17 13.52 -27.85
C ASP A 232 9.68 13.35 -27.51
N THR A 233 9.12 12.14 -27.70
CA THR A 233 7.72 11.86 -27.37
C THR A 233 7.46 12.05 -25.87
N PHE A 234 8.35 11.53 -25.01
CA PHE A 234 8.25 11.70 -23.57
C PHE A 234 8.23 13.18 -23.19
N HIS A 235 9.14 13.99 -23.73
CA HIS A 235 9.20 15.42 -23.43
C HIS A 235 7.94 16.15 -23.90
N ARG A 236 7.38 15.81 -25.06
CA ARG A 236 6.13 16.43 -25.56
C ARG A 236 4.90 16.11 -24.73
N LEU A 237 4.91 15.03 -23.93
CA LEU A 237 3.81 14.74 -23.00
C LEU A 237 3.77 15.71 -21.82
N PHE A 238 4.91 16.30 -21.44
CA PHE A 238 5.04 17.12 -20.23
C PHE A 238 5.36 18.58 -20.52
N PHE A 239 5.98 18.88 -21.67
CA PHE A 239 6.53 20.20 -21.97
C PHE A 239 6.07 20.71 -23.33
N ALA A 240 5.91 22.03 -23.42
CA ALA A 240 5.57 22.69 -24.68
C ALA A 240 6.72 22.54 -25.71
N PRO A 241 6.41 22.51 -27.02
CA PRO A 241 7.44 22.41 -28.05
C PRO A 241 8.48 23.53 -27.94
N GLY A 242 9.76 23.15 -27.91
CA GLY A 242 10.89 24.09 -27.88
C GLY A 242 11.34 24.53 -26.48
N THR A 243 10.60 24.25 -25.40
CA THR A 243 10.99 24.68 -24.05
C THR A 243 12.03 23.77 -23.38
N TRP A 244 12.37 22.65 -23.99
CA TRP A 244 13.31 21.64 -23.48
C TRP A 244 14.51 21.39 -24.42
N LEU A 245 14.66 22.24 -25.45
CA LEU A 245 15.78 22.16 -26.40
C LEU A 245 16.84 23.20 -26.04
N PHE A 246 18.10 22.75 -25.90
CA PHE A 246 19.20 23.57 -25.42
C PHE A 246 20.42 23.51 -26.35
N ASN A 247 21.28 24.53 -26.26
CA ASN A 247 22.56 24.53 -26.96
C ASN A 247 23.55 23.60 -26.27
N ALA A 248 24.48 23.00 -27.02
CA ALA A 248 25.56 22.15 -26.49
C ALA A 248 26.32 22.75 -25.28
N SER A 249 26.42 24.08 -25.22
CA SER A 249 27.11 24.84 -24.17
C SER A 249 26.28 25.14 -22.91
N ASP A 250 24.96 24.96 -22.97
CA ASP A 250 24.03 25.25 -21.87
C ASP A 250 24.29 24.29 -20.70
N ALA A 251 24.31 24.81 -19.47
CA ALA A 251 24.80 24.08 -18.29
C ALA A 251 23.98 22.82 -17.99
N LEU A 252 22.66 22.86 -18.18
CA LEU A 252 21.74 21.77 -17.85
C LEU A 252 22.09 20.49 -18.61
N ILE A 253 22.25 20.56 -19.94
CA ILE A 253 22.58 19.38 -20.74
C ILE A 253 24.03 18.92 -20.56
N ARG A 254 24.91 19.80 -20.07
CA ARG A 254 26.27 19.43 -19.65
C ARG A 254 26.25 18.65 -18.33
N LEU A 255 25.36 19.02 -17.40
CA LEU A 255 25.18 18.32 -16.13
C LEU A 255 24.48 16.97 -16.32
N VAL A 256 23.41 16.93 -17.09
CA VAL A 256 22.60 15.73 -17.35
C VAL A 256 22.55 15.44 -18.86
N PRO A 257 23.66 14.99 -19.47
CA PRO A 257 23.73 14.71 -20.91
C PRO A 257 22.82 13.55 -21.30
N GLU A 258 22.62 13.34 -22.60
CA GLU A 258 21.76 12.27 -23.13
C GLU A 258 22.05 10.90 -22.51
N LYS A 259 23.34 10.56 -22.30
CA LYS A 259 23.73 9.32 -21.63
C LYS A 259 23.15 9.18 -20.22
N PHE A 260 23.16 10.25 -19.43
CA PHE A 260 22.55 10.24 -18.09
C PHE A 260 21.07 9.85 -18.18
N TRP A 261 20.32 10.42 -19.13
CA TRP A 261 18.91 10.12 -19.30
C TRP A 261 18.66 8.71 -19.82
N PHE A 262 19.49 8.21 -20.73
CA PHE A 262 19.42 6.83 -21.21
C PHE A 262 19.64 5.83 -20.07
N ASP A 263 20.71 6.02 -19.29
CA ASP A 263 21.02 5.15 -18.14
C ASP A 263 19.95 5.26 -17.05
N THR A 264 19.37 6.45 -16.84
CA THR A 264 18.23 6.67 -15.93
C THR A 264 16.96 5.96 -16.40
N ALA A 265 16.65 6.00 -17.70
CA ALA A 265 15.51 5.27 -18.25
C ALA A 265 15.68 3.76 -18.09
N LEU A 266 16.89 3.23 -18.32
CA LEU A 266 17.21 1.82 -18.09
C LEU A 266 17.12 1.44 -16.61
N SER A 267 17.67 2.26 -15.71
CA SER A 267 17.61 2.03 -14.26
C SER A 267 16.18 2.06 -13.75
N LEU A 268 15.36 3.00 -14.22
CA LEU A 268 13.94 3.09 -13.91
C LEU A 268 13.19 1.84 -14.38
N ALA A 269 13.45 1.40 -15.62
CA ALA A 269 12.86 0.19 -16.15
C ALA A 269 13.28 -1.05 -15.36
N GLY A 270 14.56 -1.18 -15.04
CA GLY A 270 15.11 -2.30 -14.26
C GLY A 270 14.50 -2.38 -12.86
N LEU A 271 14.51 -1.27 -12.11
CA LEU A 271 13.92 -1.20 -10.76
C LEU A 271 12.42 -1.53 -10.78
N SER A 272 11.67 -0.98 -11.74
CA SER A 272 10.23 -1.20 -11.85
C SER A 272 9.90 -2.63 -12.27
N LEU A 273 10.70 -3.22 -13.16
CA LEU A 273 10.56 -4.61 -13.60
C LEU A 273 10.86 -5.58 -12.46
N VAL A 274 11.98 -5.40 -11.74
CA VAL A 274 12.32 -6.22 -10.58
C VAL A 274 11.25 -6.08 -9.49
N GLY A 275 10.82 -4.86 -9.17
CA GLY A 275 9.74 -4.62 -8.22
C GLY A 275 8.43 -5.31 -8.63
N GLY A 276 8.05 -5.21 -9.91
CA GLY A 276 6.86 -5.88 -10.45
C GLY A 276 6.94 -7.40 -10.33
N LEU A 277 8.08 -8.00 -10.67
CA LEU A 277 8.30 -9.44 -10.55
C LEU A 277 8.30 -9.91 -9.09
N LEU A 278 8.89 -9.16 -8.16
CA LEU A 278 8.87 -9.48 -6.73
C LEU A 278 7.46 -9.41 -6.14
N VAL A 279 6.68 -8.39 -6.50
CA VAL A 279 5.26 -8.28 -6.10
C VAL A 279 4.46 -9.43 -6.70
N ALA A 280 4.71 -9.77 -7.97
CA ALA A 280 4.05 -10.87 -8.65
C ALA A 280 4.32 -12.22 -7.96
N LEU A 281 5.59 -12.47 -7.62
CA LEU A 281 6.05 -13.66 -6.90
C LEU A 281 5.43 -13.74 -5.51
N SER A 282 5.37 -12.63 -4.79
CA SER A 282 4.74 -12.54 -3.46
C SER A 282 3.26 -12.89 -3.52
N GLY A 283 2.53 -12.35 -4.51
CA GLY A 283 1.12 -12.68 -4.74
C GLY A 283 0.92 -14.16 -5.10
N TRP A 284 1.76 -14.71 -5.95
CA TRP A 284 1.75 -16.14 -6.28
C TRP A 284 2.01 -17.04 -5.07
N TYR A 285 3.00 -16.71 -4.25
CA TYR A 285 3.35 -17.47 -3.06
C TYR A 285 2.21 -17.45 -2.03
N LEU A 286 1.61 -16.28 -1.80
CA LEU A 286 0.44 -16.14 -0.93
C LEU A 286 -0.74 -16.99 -1.45
N GLN A 287 -1.00 -16.96 -2.76
CA GLN A 287 -2.06 -17.76 -3.38
C GLN A 287 -1.85 -19.26 -3.13
N ARG A 288 -0.62 -19.77 -3.31
CA ARG A 288 -0.30 -21.18 -3.04
C ARG A 288 -0.49 -21.57 -1.58
N ARG A 289 -0.09 -20.71 -0.65
CA ARG A 289 -0.26 -20.94 0.79
C ARG A 289 -1.73 -21.04 1.19
N LEU A 290 -2.58 -20.20 0.62
CA LEU A 290 -4.02 -20.21 0.91
C LEU A 290 -4.68 -21.49 0.39
N SER A 291 -4.36 -21.92 -0.83
CA SER A 291 -4.88 -23.17 -1.42
C SER A 291 -4.42 -24.44 -0.69
N ALA A 292 -3.27 -24.41 -0.01
CA ALA A 292 -2.79 -25.53 0.80
C ALA A 292 -3.44 -25.60 2.19
N SER A 293 -4.13 -24.53 2.62
CA SER A 293 -4.76 -24.41 3.95
C SER A 293 -6.28 -24.57 3.95
N SER A 294 -6.87 -24.68 2.77
CA SER A 294 -8.30 -24.94 2.51
C SER A 294 -8.53 -26.42 2.23
#